data_AF-B0DVX9-F1
#
_entry.id   AF-B0DVX9-F1
#
_cell.length_a   1.000
_cell.length_b   1.000
_cell.length_c   1.000
_cell.angle_alpha   90.00
_cell.angle_beta   90.00
_cell.angle_gamma   90.00
#
_symmetry.space_group_name_H-M   'P 1'
#
loop_
_entity.id
_entity.type
_entity.pdbx_description
1 polymer ?
#
loop_
_entity_poly.entity_id
_entity_poly.type
_entity_poly.pdbx_seq_one_letter_code
_entity_poly.pdbx_strand_id
1 'polypeptide(L)'
;MIYFPSSFHRPPRNPAEKINSGYKATEYFHYLFGLSPGLFRVHLPKKYWQHYCKLVCGIRTLTQQHITGPQVCEAQSDIVQFVQEYEHLYYQCRMDRLHFCRPWLHTILHIGPEVIHIGPGSYISQYTMERVIV
;
A
#
# COMPACT_ATOMS: atom_id res chain seq x y z
N MET A 1 -14.19 -18.87 16.97
CA MET A 1 -14.70 -17.81 16.06
C MET A 1 -13.56 -16.83 15.84
N ILE A 2 -13.17 -16.56 14.60
CA ILE A 2 -12.16 -15.53 14.29
C ILE A 2 -12.80 -14.18 14.62
N TYR A 3 -12.29 -13.47 15.63
CA TYR A 3 -12.78 -12.16 16.02
C TYR A 3 -12.40 -11.16 14.91
N PHE A 4 -13.42 -10.62 14.24
CA PHE A 4 -13.22 -9.64 13.19
C PHE A 4 -13.49 -8.24 13.75
N PRO A 5 -12.59 -7.25 13.54
CA PRO A 5 -12.78 -5.93 14.13
C PRO A 5 -14.08 -5.29 13.65
N SER A 6 -14.87 -4.77 14.60
CA SER A 6 -16.17 -4.14 14.33
C SER A 6 -16.08 -2.98 13.35
N SER A 7 -14.92 -2.32 13.26
CA SER A 7 -14.64 -1.22 12.33
C SER A 7 -14.76 -1.58 10.85
N PHE A 8 -14.69 -2.86 10.49
CA PHE A 8 -14.74 -3.31 9.10
C PHE A 8 -16.11 -3.85 8.66
N HIS A 9 -17.11 -3.88 9.55
CA HIS A 9 -18.49 -4.39 9.36
C HIS A 9 -18.63 -5.86 8.87
N ARG A 10 -17.76 -6.35 7.98
CA ARG A 10 -17.74 -7.70 7.41
C ARG A 10 -16.31 -8.10 6.99
N PRO A 11 -15.96 -9.40 7.02
CA PRO A 11 -14.70 -9.89 6.46
C PRO A 11 -14.57 -9.52 4.97
N PRO A 12 -13.35 -9.27 4.47
CA PRO A 12 -13.14 -9.01 3.06
C PRO A 12 -13.53 -10.22 2.21
N ARG A 13 -14.10 -9.97 1.03
CA ARG A 13 -14.39 -11.02 0.06
C ARG A 13 -13.09 -11.61 -0.51
N ASN A 14 -13.22 -12.75 -1.18
CA ASN A 14 -12.10 -13.36 -1.89
C ASN A 14 -11.58 -12.40 -2.98
N PRO A 15 -10.34 -11.91 -2.89
CA PRO A 15 -9.79 -11.01 -3.89
C PRO A 15 -9.71 -11.68 -5.27
N ALA A 16 -9.48 -13.00 -5.34
CA ALA A 16 -9.41 -13.72 -6.62
C ALA A 16 -10.71 -13.61 -7.44
N GLU A 17 -11.86 -13.46 -6.77
CA GLU A 17 -13.16 -13.39 -7.43
C GLU A 17 -13.64 -11.95 -7.68
N LYS A 18 -13.23 -11.01 -6.82
CA LYS A 18 -13.90 -9.69 -6.73
C LYS A 18 -12.98 -8.48 -6.88
N ILE A 19 -11.66 -8.64 -6.92
CA ILE A 19 -10.71 -7.51 -6.95
C ILE A 19 -11.03 -6.52 -8.10
N ASN A 20 -11.43 -7.04 -9.27
CA ASN A 20 -11.76 -6.24 -10.46
C ASN A 20 -13.25 -5.95 -10.66
N SER A 21 -14.14 -6.42 -9.78
CA SER A 21 -15.61 -6.40 -9.99
C SER A 21 -16.39 -6.02 -8.73
N GLY A 22 -15.91 -4.97 -8.06
CA GLY A 22 -16.62 -4.35 -6.93
C GLY A 22 -15.99 -4.60 -5.56
N TYR A 23 -14.69 -4.89 -5.47
CA TYR A 23 -13.94 -4.88 -4.22
C TYR A 23 -13.91 -3.47 -3.63
N LYS A 24 -14.39 -3.30 -2.39
CA LYS A 24 -14.51 -1.97 -1.79
C LYS A 24 -13.16 -1.47 -1.25
N ALA A 25 -13.01 -0.15 -1.16
CA ALA A 25 -11.83 0.47 -0.56
C ALA A 25 -11.53 -0.03 0.86
N THR A 26 -12.55 -0.31 1.68
CA THR A 26 -12.38 -0.95 3.00
C THR A 26 -11.77 -2.34 2.92
N GLU A 27 -12.14 -3.12 1.90
CA GLU A 27 -11.63 -4.47 1.69
C GLU A 27 -10.18 -4.40 1.19
N TYR A 28 -9.86 -3.47 0.29
CA TYR A 28 -8.47 -3.20 -0.13
C TYR A 28 -7.59 -2.82 1.05
N PHE A 29 -8.04 -1.87 1.88
CA PHE A 29 -7.31 -1.43 3.06
C PHE A 29 -7.05 -2.60 4.01
N HIS A 30 -8.08 -3.39 4.31
CA HIS A 30 -7.94 -4.53 5.22
C HIS A 30 -7.03 -5.63 4.63
N TYR A 31 -7.19 -5.93 3.35
CA TYR A 31 -6.38 -6.91 2.65
C TYR A 31 -4.91 -6.52 2.66
N LEU A 32 -4.58 -5.29 2.25
CA LEU A 32 -3.21 -4.81 2.07
C LEU A 32 -2.47 -4.55 3.39
N PHE A 33 -3.14 -3.97 4.39
CA PHE A 33 -2.47 -3.54 5.63
C PHE A 33 -2.71 -4.48 6.81
N GLY A 34 -3.74 -5.31 6.77
CA GLY A 34 -4.12 -6.22 7.85
C GLY A 34 -3.72 -7.66 7.60
N LEU A 35 -4.10 -8.21 6.44
CA LEU A 35 -3.98 -9.65 6.17
C LEU A 35 -2.71 -10.03 5.41
N SER A 36 -2.41 -9.33 4.33
CA SER A 36 -1.38 -9.72 3.38
C SER A 36 0.03 -9.83 3.98
N PRO A 37 0.52 -8.99 4.94
CA PRO A 37 1.87 -9.16 5.46
C PRO A 37 2.05 -10.49 6.19
N GLY A 38 1.01 -10.95 6.90
CA GLY A 38 0.99 -12.24 7.58
C GLY A 38 0.81 -13.41 6.60
N LEU A 39 -0.16 -13.30 5.69
CA LEU A 39 -0.45 -14.35 4.71
C LEU A 39 0.72 -14.61 3.77
N PHE A 40 1.30 -13.55 3.21
CA PHE A 40 2.38 -13.68 2.22
C PHE A 40 3.69 -14.18 2.83
N ARG A 41 3.88 -14.06 4.14
CA ARG A 41 5.08 -14.56 4.82
C ARG A 41 5.29 -16.06 4.61
N VAL A 42 4.19 -16.83 4.52
CA VAL A 42 4.24 -18.30 4.36
C VAL A 42 4.40 -18.70 2.89
N HIS A 43 3.95 -17.85 1.96
CA HIS A 43 3.86 -18.20 0.54
C HIS A 43 4.95 -17.58 -0.33
N LEU A 44 5.50 -16.43 0.05
CA LEU A 44 6.51 -15.74 -0.75
C LEU A 44 7.93 -16.05 -0.24
N PRO A 45 8.90 -16.21 -1.16
CA PRO A 45 10.31 -16.18 -0.79
C PRO A 45 10.64 -14.90 -0.02
N LYS A 46 11.52 -15.02 0.98
CA LYS A 46 11.84 -13.95 1.95
C LYS A 46 12.11 -12.59 1.30
N LYS A 47 12.85 -12.55 0.19
CA LYS A 47 13.17 -11.30 -0.53
C LYS A 47 11.94 -10.54 -1.03
N TYR A 48 10.96 -11.24 -1.58
CA TYR A 48 9.73 -10.63 -2.11
C TYR A 48 8.77 -10.25 -0.99
N TRP A 49 8.73 -11.04 0.08
CA TRP A 49 7.96 -10.68 1.27
C TRP A 49 8.50 -9.42 1.95
N GLN A 50 9.82 -9.32 2.14
CA GLN A 50 10.45 -8.13 2.73
C GLN A 50 10.22 -6.90 1.87
N HIS A 51 10.41 -7.01 0.55
CA HIS A 51 10.10 -5.95 -0.41
C HIS A 51 8.64 -5.49 -0.29
N TYR A 52 7.70 -6.43 -0.28
CA TYR A 52 6.28 -6.13 -0.07
C TYR A 52 6.01 -5.40 1.24
N CYS A 53 6.61 -5.86 2.34
CA CYS A 53 6.44 -5.25 3.66
C CYS A 53 6.97 -3.81 3.73
N LYS A 54 8.02 -3.45 2.97
CA LYS A 54 8.49 -2.05 2.89
C LYS A 54 7.42 -1.12 2.32
N LEU A 55 6.76 -1.53 1.23
CA LEU A 55 5.65 -0.76 0.67
C LEU A 55 4.51 -0.61 1.68
N VAL A 56 4.09 -1.72 2.29
CA VAL A 56 3.00 -1.71 3.27
C VAL A 56 3.33 -0.81 4.45
N CYS A 57 4.55 -0.89 4.98
CA CYS A 57 5.03 -0.04 6.06
C CYS A 57 5.01 1.44 5.67
N GLY A 58 5.67 1.80 4.57
CA GLY A 58 5.77 3.19 4.11
C GLY A 58 4.41 3.83 3.85
N ILE A 59 3.53 3.17 3.08
CA ILE A 59 2.20 3.71 2.79
C ILE A 59 1.33 3.78 4.06
N ARG A 60 1.38 2.77 4.92
CA ARG A 60 0.59 2.76 6.16
C ARG A 60 0.98 3.91 7.07
N THR A 61 2.28 4.18 7.22
CA THR A 61 2.79 5.30 8.01
C THR A 61 2.33 6.63 7.43
N LEU A 62 2.55 6.86 6.12
CA LEU A 62 2.19 8.12 5.44
C LEU A 62 0.67 8.42 5.43
N THR A 63 -0.16 7.41 5.61
CA THR A 63 -1.63 7.54 5.63
C THR A 63 -2.23 7.65 7.04
N GLN A 64 -1.40 7.68 8.10
CA GLN A 64 -1.87 7.89 9.47
C GLN A 64 -2.46 9.30 9.64
N GLN A 65 -3.48 9.44 10.48
CA GLN A 65 -4.06 10.75 10.81
C GLN A 65 -3.10 11.66 11.60
N HIS A 66 -2.21 11.06 12.38
CA HIS A 66 -1.20 11.75 13.15
C HIS A 66 0.15 11.11 12.84
N ILE A 67 1.06 11.90 12.27
CA ILE A 67 2.40 11.47 11.87
C ILE A 67 3.42 12.55 12.26
N THR A 68 4.59 12.12 12.71
CA THR A 68 5.69 13.02 13.06
C THR A 68 6.69 13.14 11.90
N GLY A 69 7.44 14.24 11.84
CA GLY A 69 8.48 14.43 10.82
C GLY A 69 9.46 13.25 10.68
N PRO A 70 10.02 12.70 11.79
CA PRO A 70 10.87 11.52 11.72
C PRO A 70 10.19 10.29 11.09
N GLN A 71 8.91 10.05 11.40
CA GLN A 71 8.15 8.95 10.79
C GLN A 71 7.93 9.18 9.29
N VAL A 72 7.72 10.42 8.85
CA VAL A 72 7.66 10.75 7.42
C VAL A 72 8.99 10.43 6.73
N CYS A 73 10.12 10.80 7.34
CA CYS A 73 11.45 10.52 6.79
C CYS A 73 11.72 9.01 6.68
N GLU A 74 11.38 8.24 7.72
CA GLU A 74 11.53 6.78 7.71
C GLU A 74 10.65 6.13 6.63
N ALA A 75 9.37 6.51 6.57
CA ALA A 75 8.45 6.01 5.57
C ALA A 75 8.87 6.39 4.13
N GLN A 76 9.39 7.60 3.94
CA GLN A 76 9.94 8.03 2.65
C GLN A 76 11.15 7.17 2.26
N SER A 77 12.05 6.88 3.21
CA SER A 77 13.17 5.97 2.98
C SER A 77 12.69 4.57 2.58
N ASP A 78 11.68 4.02 3.25
CA ASP A 78 11.09 2.73 2.89
C ASP A 78 10.52 2.72 1.46
N ILE A 79 9.82 3.78 1.05
CA ILE A 79 9.26 3.90 -0.30
C ILE A 79 10.34 4.04 -1.36
N VAL A 80 11.38 4.85 -1.11
CA VAL A 80 12.52 4.98 -2.03
C VAL A 80 13.22 3.63 -2.21
N GLN A 81 13.50 2.93 -1.10
CA GLN A 81 14.10 1.60 -1.15
C GLN A 81 13.19 0.59 -1.87
N PHE A 82 11.88 0.64 -1.66
CA PHE A 82 10.93 -0.22 -2.36
C PHE A 82 11.00 -0.04 -3.88
N VAL A 83 11.05 1.21 -4.38
CA VAL A 83 11.13 1.46 -5.83
C VAL A 83 12.48 1.01 -6.40
N GLN A 84 13.58 1.28 -5.70
CA GLN A 84 14.91 0.82 -6.10
C GLN A 84 14.97 -0.72 -6.15
N GLU A 85 14.45 -1.40 -5.13
CA GLU A 85 14.41 -2.86 -5.08
C GLU A 85 13.45 -3.43 -6.13
N TYR A 86 12.37 -2.71 -6.48
CA TYR A 86 11.46 -3.13 -7.53
C TYR A 86 12.18 -3.23 -8.88
N GLU A 87 13.03 -2.25 -9.17
CA GLU A 87 13.87 -2.23 -10.37
C GLU A 87 14.78 -3.46 -10.43
N HIS A 88 15.40 -3.85 -9.32
CA HIS A 88 16.30 -5.01 -9.28
C HIS A 88 15.56 -6.37 -9.26
N LEU A 89 14.43 -6.46 -8.55
CA LEU A 89 13.72 -7.72 -8.33
C LEU A 89 12.81 -8.12 -9.51
N TYR A 90 12.15 -7.15 -10.15
CA TYR A 90 11.11 -7.41 -11.14
C TYR A 90 11.49 -6.88 -12.53
N TYR A 91 11.83 -5.58 -12.63
CA TYR A 91 12.12 -4.95 -13.92
C TYR A 91 13.44 -5.43 -14.53
N GLN A 92 14.48 -5.55 -13.72
CA GLN A 92 15.83 -6.03 -14.09
C GLN A 92 16.46 -5.26 -15.26
N CYS A 93 16.12 -3.96 -15.42
CA CYS A 93 16.54 -3.13 -16.55
C CYS A 93 16.24 -3.76 -17.92
N ARG A 94 15.20 -4.59 -17.99
CA ARG A 94 14.82 -5.33 -19.19
C ARG A 94 13.73 -4.59 -19.94
N MET A 95 14.02 -4.17 -21.17
CA MET A 95 13.06 -3.44 -22.00
C MET A 95 11.75 -4.20 -22.23
N ASP A 96 11.80 -5.52 -22.35
CA ASP A 96 10.61 -6.37 -22.48
C ASP A 96 9.71 -6.35 -21.23
N ARG A 97 10.21 -5.88 -20.08
CA ARG A 97 9.49 -5.75 -18.81
C ARG A 97 9.08 -4.33 -18.46
N LEU A 98 9.38 -3.35 -19.32
CA LEU A 98 9.10 -1.93 -19.06
C LEU A 98 7.61 -1.68 -18.78
N HIS A 99 6.72 -2.48 -19.37
CA HIS A 99 5.27 -2.38 -19.16
C HIS A 99 4.82 -2.66 -17.71
N PHE A 100 5.66 -3.30 -16.89
CA PHE A 100 5.42 -3.48 -15.45
C PHE A 100 5.76 -2.23 -14.63
N CYS A 101 6.59 -1.32 -15.15
CA CYS A 101 6.94 -0.05 -14.51
C CYS A 101 5.82 0.99 -14.68
N ARG A 102 4.71 0.73 -14.00
CA ARG A 102 3.50 1.56 -14.08
C ARG A 102 3.72 2.93 -13.41
N PRO A 103 3.05 4.00 -13.87
CA PRO A 103 3.25 5.36 -13.34
C PRO A 103 3.10 5.50 -11.82
N TRP A 104 2.24 4.69 -11.18
CA TRP A 104 2.03 4.73 -9.74
C TRP A 104 3.31 4.49 -8.93
N LEU A 105 4.28 3.72 -9.45
CA LEU A 105 5.58 3.50 -8.81
C LEU A 105 6.38 4.80 -8.68
N HIS A 106 6.24 5.71 -9.65
CA HIS A 106 6.83 7.04 -9.55
C HIS A 106 6.01 7.94 -8.62
N THR A 107 4.68 7.87 -8.72
CA THR A 107 3.78 8.69 -7.89
C THR A 107 4.02 8.49 -6.38
N ILE A 108 4.27 7.25 -5.92
CA ILE A 108 4.48 6.98 -4.50
C ILE A 108 5.73 7.67 -3.92
N LEU A 109 6.75 7.98 -4.75
CA LEU A 109 7.96 8.68 -4.31
C LEU A 109 7.67 10.11 -3.84
N HIS A 110 6.58 10.71 -4.31
CA HIS A 110 6.21 12.08 -3.96
C HIS A 110 5.35 12.16 -2.71
N ILE A 111 4.81 11.04 -2.21
CA ILE A 111 3.86 11.07 -1.08
C ILE A 111 4.50 11.62 0.20
N GLY A 112 5.74 11.23 0.54
CA GLY A 112 6.42 11.75 1.74
C GLY A 112 6.59 13.27 1.73
N PRO A 113 7.19 13.86 0.68
CA PRO A 113 7.27 15.31 0.52
C PRO A 113 5.90 16.01 0.57
N GLU A 114 4.90 15.45 -0.09
CA GLU A 114 3.54 16.01 -0.07
C GLU A 114 2.94 16.00 1.34
N VAL A 115 3.17 14.94 2.13
CA VAL A 115 2.70 14.88 3.53
C VAL A 115 3.25 16.03 4.38
N ILE A 116 4.48 16.48 4.11
CA ILE A 116 5.08 17.64 4.78
C ILE A 116 4.40 18.95 4.31
N HIS A 117 4.02 19.03 3.04
CA HIS A 117 3.47 20.24 2.44
C HIS A 117 1.99 20.48 2.77
N ILE A 118 1.15 19.44 2.62
CA ILE A 118 -0.32 19.55 2.72
C ILE A 118 -0.94 18.70 3.84
N GLY A 119 -0.11 18.00 4.60
CA GLY A 119 -0.52 17.15 5.72
C GLY A 119 -0.74 15.68 5.34
N PRO A 120 -1.09 14.82 6.32
CA PRO A 120 -1.13 13.38 6.15
C PRO A 120 -2.04 12.86 5.01
N GLY A 121 -1.65 11.71 4.45
CA GLY A 121 -2.34 11.09 3.31
C GLY A 121 -3.83 10.79 3.55
N SER A 122 -4.26 10.68 4.81
CA SER A 122 -5.67 10.54 5.17
C SER A 122 -6.53 11.73 4.71
N TYR A 123 -5.96 12.94 4.68
CA TYR A 123 -6.69 14.17 4.37
C TYR A 123 -6.91 14.39 2.88
N ILE A 124 -6.07 13.79 2.05
CA ILE A 124 -6.10 13.92 0.59
C ILE A 124 -6.64 12.67 -0.11
N SER A 125 -6.98 11.64 0.65
CA SER A 125 -7.53 10.40 0.10
C SER A 125 -8.89 10.64 -0.57
N GLN A 126 -9.14 9.94 -1.68
CA GLN A 126 -10.45 9.96 -2.36
C GLN A 126 -11.54 9.22 -1.59
N TYR A 127 -11.17 8.55 -0.49
CA TYR A 127 -12.03 7.66 0.28
C TYR A 127 -13.35 8.30 0.71
N THR A 128 -13.33 9.56 1.14
CA THR A 128 -14.54 10.29 1.54
C THR A 128 -15.44 10.54 0.33
N MET A 129 -14.88 10.93 -0.82
CA MET A 129 -15.66 11.20 -2.03
C MET A 129 -16.33 9.93 -2.58
N GLU A 130 -15.62 8.80 -2.58
CA GLU A 130 -16.15 7.50 -3.02
C GLU A 130 -17.34 7.01 -2.18
N ARG A 131 -17.49 7.52 -0.95
CA ARG A 131 -18.64 7.19 -0.09
C ARG A 131 -19.81 8.16 -0.24
N VAL A 132 -19.60 9.36 -0.81
CA VAL A 132 -20.64 10.37 -0.99
C VAL A 132 -21.36 10.18 -2.33
N ILE A 133 -20.65 9.75 -3.37
CA ILE A 133 -21.23 9.43 -4.67
C ILE A 133 -21.66 7.95 -4.64
N VAL A 134 -22.82 7.67 -4.04
CA VAL A 134 -23.49 6.35 -4.07
C VAL A 134 -24.93 6.54 -4.51
#